data_AF-A0A970GT47-F1
#
_entry.id   AF-A0A970GT47-F1
#
_cell.length_a   1.000
_cell.length_b   1.000
_cell.length_c   1.000
_cell.angle_alpha   90.00
_cell.angle_beta   90.00
_cell.angle_gamma   90.00
#
_symmetry.space_group_name_H-M   'P 1'
#
loop_
_entity.id
_entity.type
_entity.pdbx_description
1 polymer ?
#
loop_
_entity_poly.entity_id
_entity_poly.type
_entity_poly.pdbx_seq_one_letter_code
_entity_poly.pdbx_strand_id
1 'polypeptide(L)' 'MADEIRRERDAKAAGIHLQPPTEPVGRNIPCPCGTGRKFKHCCGAMPRK' A
#
# COMPACT_ATOMS: atom_id res chain seq x y z
N MET A 1 2.83 -31.77 -23.97
CA MET A 1 3.46 -32.07 -22.66
C MET A 1 4.62 -31.11 -22.36
N ALA A 2 5.66 -30.98 -23.19
CA ALA A 2 6.74 -29.99 -22.94
C ALA A 2 6.31 -28.51 -23.06
N ASP A 3 5.32 -28.22 -23.91
CA ASP A 3 4.76 -26.88 -24.11
C ASP A 3 3.95 -26.38 -22.90
N GLU A 4 3.21 -27.30 -22.27
CA GLU A 4 2.38 -27.05 -21.08
C GLU A 4 3.26 -26.67 -19.88
N ILE A 5 4.34 -27.44 -19.65
CA ILE A 5 5.34 -27.16 -18.60
C ILE A 5 6.01 -25.80 -18.79
N ARG A 6 6.21 -25.36 -20.05
CA ARG A 6 6.80 -24.06 -20.37
C ARG A 6 5.83 -22.92 -20.03
N ARG A 7 4.55 -23.10 -20.37
CA ARG A 7 3.48 -22.13 -20.12
C ARG A 7 3.19 -21.96 -18.62
N GLU A 8 3.24 -23.04 -17.84
CA GLU A 8 3.12 -22.98 -16.38
C GLU A 8 4.30 -22.25 -15.71
N ARG A 9 5.53 -22.43 -16.23
CA ARG A 9 6.73 -21.74 -15.72
C ARG A 9 6.72 -20.24 -15.99
N ASP A 10 6.22 -19.81 -17.15
CA ASP A 10 6.12 -18.40 -17.53
C ASP A 10 5.07 -17.66 -16.67
N ALA A 11 3.91 -18.28 -16.45
CA ALA A 11 2.85 -17.73 -15.60
C ALA A 11 3.28 -17.52 -14.14
N LYS A 12 4.17 -18.39 -13.62
CA LYS A 12 4.71 -18.26 -12.26
C LYS A 12 5.83 -17.22 -12.14
N ALA A 13 6.41 -16.76 -13.25
CA ALA A 13 7.50 -15.79 -13.27
C ALA A 13 7.00 -14.32 -13.18
N ALA A 14 5.77 -14.05 -13.61
CA ALA A 14 5.16 -12.72 -13.60
C ALA A 14 4.63 -12.29 -12.21
N GLY A 15 5.35 -12.59 -11.13
CA GLY A 15 4.94 -12.35 -9.73
C GLY A 15 4.79 -10.87 -9.35
N ILE A 16 3.81 -10.17 -9.92
CA ILE A 16 3.47 -8.80 -9.56
C ILE A 16 2.43 -8.85 -8.43
N HIS A 17 2.93 -8.91 -7.20
CA HIS A 17 2.07 -8.78 -6.02
C HIS A 17 1.75 -7.30 -5.78
N LEU A 18 0.65 -6.83 -6.34
CA LEU A 18 0.10 -5.49 -6.08
C LEU A 18 -0.52 -5.46 -4.68
N GLN A 19 0.29 -5.55 -3.62
CA GLN A 19 -0.19 -5.19 -2.30
C GLN A 19 -0.18 -3.68 -2.17
N PRO A 20 -1.33 -3.04 -1.85
CA PRO A 20 -1.29 -1.67 -1.38
C PRO A 20 -0.42 -1.65 -0.11
N PRO A 21 0.40 -0.60 0.10
CA PRO A 21 1.19 -0.50 1.32
C PRO A 21 0.23 -0.53 2.52
N THR A 22 0.24 -1.65 3.25
CA THR A 22 -0.55 -1.85 4.46
C THR A 22 0.08 -1.15 5.67
N GLU A 23 1.17 -0.41 5.45
CA GLU A 23 1.84 0.33 6.49
C GLU A 23 0.89 1.41 7.05
N PRO A 24 0.55 1.36 8.35
CA PRO A 24 -0.32 2.35 8.94
C PRO A 24 0.36 3.71 8.88
N VAL A 25 -0.30 4.67 8.23
CA VAL A 25 0.17 6.06 8.14
C VAL A 25 0.46 6.58 9.55
N GLY A 26 1.75 6.84 9.83
CA GLY A 26 2.20 7.28 11.13
C GLY A 26 1.52 8.58 11.56
N ARG A 27 0.86 8.59 12.73
CA ARG A 27 0.04 9.74 13.18
C ARG A 27 0.78 11.07 13.34
N ASN A 28 2.10 11.08 13.39
CA ASN A 28 2.93 12.28 13.58
C ASN A 28 3.57 12.82 12.29
N ILE A 29 3.45 12.11 11.17
CA ILE A 29 4.01 12.54 9.88
C ILE A 29 3.19 13.72 9.30
N PRO A 30 3.77 14.56 8.42
CA PRO A 30 3.01 15.55 7.68
C PRO A 30 1.86 14.90 6.88
N CYS A 31 0.70 15.54 6.87
CA CYS A 31 -0.50 15.00 6.24
C CYS A 31 -0.31 14.87 4.72
N PRO A 32 -0.61 13.69 4.13
CA PRO A 32 -0.53 13.50 2.68
C PRO A 32 -1.55 14.34 1.90
N CYS A 33 -2.51 14.97 2.60
CA CYS A 33 -3.46 15.93 2.06
C CYS A 33 -2.84 17.31 1.69
N GLY A 34 -1.55 17.51 1.93
CA GLY A 34 -0.83 18.73 1.51
C GLY A 34 -0.93 19.92 2.46
N THR A 35 -1.59 19.78 3.62
CA THR A 35 -1.75 20.89 4.58
C THR A 35 -0.51 21.19 5.41
N GLY A 36 0.52 20.35 5.34
CA GLY A 36 1.73 20.44 6.19
C GLY A 36 1.50 20.13 7.68
N ARG A 37 0.24 19.95 8.12
CA ARG A 37 -0.10 19.59 9.50
C ARG A 37 0.21 18.12 9.76
N LYS A 38 0.49 17.76 11.02
CA LYS A 38 0.62 16.36 11.44
C LYS A 38 -0.68 15.59 11.16
N PHE A 39 -0.60 14.35 10.70
CA PHE A 39 -1.76 13.53 10.33
C PHE A 39 -2.84 13.49 11.45
N LYS A 40 -2.43 13.29 12.72
CA LYS A 40 -3.34 13.30 13.90
C LYS A 40 -4.06 14.62 14.18
N HIS A 41 -3.64 15.71 13.55
CA HIS A 41 -4.24 17.05 13.66
C HIS A 41 -4.90 17.49 12.34
N CYS A 42 -5.02 16.59 11.36
CA CYS A 42 -5.62 16.84 10.06
C CYS A 42 -6.58 15.69 9.72
N CYS A 43 -6.30 14.88 8.68
CA CYS A 43 -7.17 13.77 8.26
C CYS A 43 -7.35 12.66 9.31
N GLY A 44 -6.40 12.51 10.25
CA GLY A 44 -6.47 11.56 11.36
C GLY A 44 -6.97 12.17 12.67
N ALA A 45 -7.53 13.38 12.64
CA ALA A 45 -8.09 14.01 13.82
C ALA A 45 -9.40 13.32 14.23
N MET A 46 -9.38 12.65 15.38
CA MET A 46 -10.60 12.15 16.01
C MET A 46 -11.15 13.26 16.92
N PRO A 47 -12.46 13.57 16.88
CA PRO A 47 -13.06 14.51 17.81
C PRO A 47 -12.86 14.00 19.24
N ARG A 48 -12.36 14.86 20.12
CA ARG A 48 -12.21 14.56 21.55
C ARG A 48 -13.58 14.79 22.18
N LYS A 49 -14.22 13.70 22.58
CA LYS A 49 -15.36 13.72 23.52
C LYS A 49 -14.92 14.29 24.86
#